data_AF-A0A8H3LP63-F1
#
_entry.id   AF-A0A8H3LP63-F1
#
_cell.length_a   1.000
_cell.length_b   1.000
_cell.length_c   1.000
_cell.angle_alpha   90.00
_cell.angle_beta   90.00
_cell.angle_gamma   90.00
#
_symmetry.space_group_name_H-M   'P 1'
#
loop_
_entity.id
_entity.type
_entity.pdbx_description
1 polymer ?
#
loop_
_entity_poly.entity_id
_entity_poly.type
_entity_poly.pdbx_seq_one_letter_code
_entity_poly.pdbx_strand_id
1 'polypeptide(L)'
;MYNIKMNYNFHLFLLNLLIFFISKAFADCYSDTGGCTCLTSDTVGGLKCGSELNNGCSSDSFSIFQCNPGGTKICRYGPCTYGCCATSDGNSYCCMDYACSGCKNVSKIPNPPQPQPPQPHNQTTDCNNPSPDSCNFYSDCLEKKFNCGPNGYPIGYGLKNCENFANEINLFSNDGKKWVLKTMLCLQNALVQIYNNNTATCSEIKDTAFRSHAKCYIESGVCSLPTEWWKLFEIIDIRDIVGSWEGILEVIQTAEGCAELYAWLIGAFCKKHHYCVP
;
A
#
# COMPACT_ATOMS: atom_id res chain seq x y z
N MET A 1 -24.82 -27.29 -11.69
CA MET A 1 -25.12 -26.53 -10.46
C MET A 1 -24.14 -26.95 -9.39
N TYR A 2 -22.96 -26.33 -9.33
CA TYR A 2 -22.01 -26.60 -8.26
C TYR A 2 -22.43 -25.77 -7.03
N ASN A 3 -22.96 -26.47 -6.03
CA ASN A 3 -23.28 -25.91 -4.74
C ASN A 3 -21.96 -25.56 -4.03
N ILE A 4 -21.66 -24.27 -3.94
CA ILE A 4 -20.56 -23.76 -3.12
C ILE A 4 -21.02 -23.91 -1.66
N LYS A 5 -20.69 -25.05 -1.03
CA LYS A 5 -20.65 -25.10 0.42
C LYS A 5 -19.45 -24.28 0.86
N MET A 6 -19.69 -22.99 1.13
CA MET A 6 -18.74 -22.13 1.82
C MET A 6 -18.33 -22.82 3.12
N ASN A 7 -17.06 -23.19 3.17
CA ASN A 7 -16.49 -24.00 4.22
C ASN A 7 -16.42 -23.15 5.50
N TYR A 8 -16.82 -23.69 6.64
CA TYR A 8 -16.85 -22.99 7.95
C TYR A 8 -15.48 -22.35 8.30
N ASN A 9 -14.39 -22.93 7.79
CA ASN A 9 -13.03 -22.40 7.91
C ASN A 9 -12.78 -21.11 7.10
N PHE A 10 -13.49 -20.87 5.99
CA PHE A 10 -13.41 -19.64 5.20
C PHE A 10 -14.09 -18.48 5.93
N HIS A 11 -15.24 -18.74 6.58
CA HIS A 11 -15.86 -17.77 7.48
C HIS A 11 -15.01 -17.51 8.72
N LEU A 12 -14.37 -18.52 9.30
CA LEU A 12 -13.46 -18.32 10.43
C LEU A 12 -12.18 -17.57 10.02
N PHE A 13 -11.66 -17.78 8.80
CA PHE A 13 -10.53 -17.04 8.25
C PHE A 13 -10.90 -15.61 7.92
N LEU A 14 -12.05 -15.34 7.27
CA LEU A 14 -12.56 -13.99 7.03
C LEU A 14 -12.93 -13.27 8.33
N LEU A 15 -13.47 -13.98 9.32
CA LEU A 15 -13.73 -13.43 10.65
C LEU A 15 -12.42 -13.17 11.39
N ASN A 16 -11.39 -14.01 11.25
CA ASN A 16 -10.06 -13.73 11.79
C ASN A 16 -9.39 -12.59 11.01
N LEU A 17 -9.56 -12.47 9.69
CA LEU A 17 -9.08 -11.34 8.88
C LEU A 17 -9.79 -10.06 9.29
N LEU A 18 -11.12 -10.06 9.41
CA LEU A 18 -11.92 -8.95 9.89
C LEU A 18 -11.57 -8.61 11.34
N ILE A 19 -11.39 -9.60 12.21
CA ILE A 19 -10.91 -9.38 13.58
C ILE A 19 -9.47 -8.88 13.55
N PHE A 20 -8.59 -9.29 12.63
CA PHE A 20 -7.21 -8.78 12.48
C PHE A 20 -7.18 -7.35 11.92
N PHE A 21 -8.05 -7.01 10.97
CA PHE A 21 -8.21 -5.66 10.43
C PHE A 21 -8.86 -4.73 11.44
N ILE A 22 -9.88 -5.21 12.19
CA ILE A 22 -10.50 -4.46 13.27
C ILE A 22 -9.54 -4.34 14.46
N SER A 23 -8.79 -5.38 14.83
CA SER A 23 -7.84 -5.32 15.95
C SER A 23 -6.52 -4.62 15.62
N LYS A 24 -6.07 -4.57 14.36
CA LYS A 24 -4.91 -3.76 13.95
C LYS A 24 -5.23 -2.31 13.58
N ALA A 25 -6.49 -1.96 13.29
CA ALA A 25 -6.91 -0.57 13.41
C ALA A 25 -6.75 -0.04 14.85
N PHE A 26 -6.54 -0.92 15.84
CA PHE A 26 -6.24 -0.58 17.23
C PHE A 26 -4.81 -0.96 17.70
N ALA A 27 -3.90 -1.44 16.83
CA ALA A 27 -2.64 -2.06 17.28
C ALA A 27 -1.35 -1.25 17.09
N ASP A 28 -1.36 -0.05 16.50
CA ASP A 28 -0.17 0.82 16.45
C ASP A 28 -0.26 2.00 17.43
N CYS A 29 -0.81 1.72 18.61
CA CYS A 29 -0.70 2.63 19.74
C CYS A 29 0.51 2.19 20.57
N TYR A 30 1.61 2.96 20.47
CA TYR A 30 2.95 2.82 21.08
C TYR A 30 3.97 1.99 20.28
N SER A 31 5.14 2.53 19.92
CA SER A 31 6.09 3.16 20.85
C SER A 31 7.10 4.15 20.25
N ASP A 32 6.99 4.53 18.97
CA ASP A 32 7.90 5.54 18.40
C ASP A 32 7.15 6.60 17.60
N THR A 33 6.66 7.61 18.31
CA THR A 33 6.03 8.79 17.71
C THR A 33 6.97 9.99 17.71
N GLY A 34 8.29 9.78 17.82
CA GLY A 34 9.27 10.86 17.85
C GLY A 34 9.03 11.89 18.96
N GLY A 35 8.42 11.48 20.08
CA GLY A 35 8.08 12.34 21.22
C GLY A 35 6.72 13.05 21.14
N CYS A 36 5.93 12.82 20.08
CA CYS A 36 4.60 13.43 19.95
C CYS A 36 3.60 12.78 20.91
N THR A 37 2.73 13.60 21.49
CA THR A 37 1.71 13.18 22.48
C THR A 37 0.46 14.04 22.35
N CYS A 38 -0.72 13.47 22.64
CA CYS A 38 -1.94 14.28 22.74
C CYS A 38 -1.84 15.28 23.89
N LEU A 39 -2.60 16.37 23.78
CA LEU A 39 -2.82 17.30 24.87
C LEU A 39 -3.72 16.65 25.93
N THR A 40 -3.27 16.59 27.19
CA THR A 40 -4.10 16.09 28.31
C THR A 40 -5.32 16.97 28.59
N SER A 41 -5.32 18.21 28.09
CA SER A 41 -6.46 19.12 28.15
C SER A 41 -7.48 18.91 27.03
N ASP A 42 -7.18 18.08 26.02
CA ASP A 42 -8.11 17.81 24.92
C ASP A 42 -9.22 16.87 25.39
N THR A 43 -10.43 17.38 25.56
CA THR A 43 -11.61 16.60 25.93
C THR A 43 -12.35 16.00 24.72
N VAL A 44 -11.93 16.33 23.51
CA VAL A 44 -12.56 15.90 22.27
C VAL A 44 -11.93 14.60 21.75
N GLY A 45 -10.59 14.51 21.77
CA GLY A 45 -9.87 13.40 21.18
C GLY A 45 -10.14 13.29 19.67
N GLY A 46 -10.11 12.08 19.11
CA GLY A 46 -10.38 11.84 17.70
C GLY A 46 -9.12 11.97 16.82
N LEU A 47 -9.32 12.16 15.52
CA LEU A 47 -8.25 12.38 14.55
C LEU A 47 -7.74 13.82 14.63
N LYS A 48 -6.42 13.96 14.70
CA LYS A 48 -5.69 15.21 14.86
C LYS A 48 -4.50 15.24 13.91
N CYS A 49 -4.23 16.41 13.34
CA CYS A 49 -2.95 16.68 12.71
C CYS A 49 -1.86 16.75 13.78
N GLY A 50 -0.61 16.44 13.41
CA GLY A 50 0.53 16.58 14.31
C GLY A 50 0.63 17.98 14.94
N SER A 51 0.30 19.04 14.20
CA SER A 51 0.29 20.42 14.72
C SER A 51 -0.70 20.67 15.86
N GLU A 52 -1.74 19.84 16.00
CA GLU A 52 -2.73 19.95 17.08
C GLU A 52 -2.31 19.21 18.35
N LEU A 53 -1.21 18.45 18.28
CA LEU A 53 -0.65 17.71 19.40
C LEU A 53 0.16 18.63 20.32
N ASN A 54 0.61 18.06 21.45
CA ASN A 54 1.48 18.77 22.38
C ASN A 54 2.75 19.29 21.68
N ASN A 55 3.07 20.56 21.88
CA ASN A 55 4.14 21.30 21.19
C ASN A 55 4.05 21.30 19.64
N GLY A 56 2.89 20.94 19.07
CA GLY A 56 2.67 20.88 17.63
C GLY A 56 3.44 19.76 16.90
N CYS A 57 3.99 18.79 17.63
CA CYS A 57 4.71 17.64 17.07
C CYS A 57 5.70 18.05 15.96
N SER A 58 6.68 18.90 16.27
CA SER A 58 7.54 19.53 15.26
C SER A 58 8.29 18.55 14.33
N SER A 59 8.53 17.32 14.79
CA SER A 59 9.11 16.24 13.99
C SER A 59 8.16 15.70 12.93
N ASP A 60 6.84 15.87 13.09
CA ASP A 60 5.83 15.23 12.25
C ASP A 60 4.46 15.95 12.26
N SER A 61 4.50 17.27 12.08
CA SER A 61 3.32 18.14 12.22
C SER A 61 2.22 17.88 11.16
N PHE A 62 2.55 17.19 10.06
CA PHE A 62 1.65 16.97 8.91
C PHE A 62 1.01 15.59 8.88
N SER A 63 1.33 14.70 9.83
CA SER A 63 0.70 13.39 9.91
C SER A 63 -0.65 13.42 10.62
N ILE A 64 -1.47 12.41 10.37
CA ILE A 64 -2.69 12.16 11.15
C ILE A 64 -2.38 11.26 12.33
N PHE A 65 -2.95 11.61 13.48
CA PHE A 65 -2.85 10.90 14.73
C PHE A 65 -4.23 10.70 15.34
N GLN A 66 -4.47 9.58 15.99
CA GLN A 66 -5.64 9.35 16.82
C GLN A 66 -5.32 9.69 18.27
N CYS A 67 -6.15 10.53 18.87
CA CYS A 67 -6.10 10.94 20.27
C CYS A 67 -7.27 10.40 21.10
N ASN A 68 -6.97 10.02 22.34
CA ASN A 68 -8.01 9.76 23.34
C ASN A 68 -8.26 11.02 24.18
N PRO A 69 -9.53 11.34 24.50
CA PRO A 69 -9.85 12.44 25.40
C PRO A 69 -9.11 12.35 26.73
N GLY A 70 -8.42 13.42 27.12
CA GLY A 70 -7.66 13.53 28.37
C GLY A 70 -6.44 12.62 28.48
N GLY A 71 -6.14 11.84 27.44
CA GLY A 71 -5.02 10.90 27.39
C GLY A 71 -3.81 11.51 26.69
N THR A 72 -2.62 10.95 26.93
CA THR A 72 -1.39 11.29 26.19
C THR A 72 -1.07 10.31 25.07
N LYS A 73 -1.71 9.13 25.08
CA LYS A 73 -1.49 8.07 24.10
C LYS A 73 -1.98 8.51 22.73
N ILE A 74 -1.12 8.31 21.73
CA ILE A 74 -1.42 8.54 20.32
C ILE A 74 -1.20 7.30 19.49
N CYS A 75 -1.88 7.23 18.36
CA CYS A 75 -1.65 6.24 17.32
C CYS A 75 -1.46 7.01 16.01
N ARG A 76 -0.32 6.80 15.34
CA ARG A 76 0.05 7.54 14.13
C ARG A 76 -0.48 6.80 12.90
N TYR A 77 -1.25 7.50 12.07
CA TYR A 77 -1.80 6.96 10.83
C TYR A 77 -0.90 7.21 9.62
N GLY A 78 0.00 8.20 9.71
CA GLY A 78 1.00 8.48 8.68
C GLY A 78 0.95 9.89 8.11
N PRO A 79 1.93 10.26 7.25
CA PRO A 79 2.09 11.61 6.74
C PRO A 79 1.06 11.94 5.67
N CYS A 80 0.54 13.18 5.71
CA CYS A 80 -0.30 13.68 4.63
C CYS A 80 0.55 14.28 3.50
N THR A 81 0.52 13.64 2.33
CA THR A 81 1.27 14.05 1.13
C THR A 81 1.07 15.51 0.75
N TYR A 82 -0.17 16.01 0.85
CA TYR A 82 -0.54 17.36 0.45
C TYR A 82 -0.77 18.31 1.62
N GLY A 83 -0.31 17.96 2.82
CA GLY A 83 -0.58 18.68 4.06
C GLY A 83 -1.80 18.15 4.81
N CYS A 84 -2.00 18.64 6.03
CA CYS A 84 -3.06 18.19 6.94
C CYS A 84 -4.01 19.34 7.29
N CYS A 85 -5.31 19.08 7.31
CA CYS A 85 -6.38 20.01 7.64
C CYS A 85 -6.82 19.81 9.09
N ALA A 86 -6.43 20.73 9.97
CA ALA A 86 -6.54 20.63 11.43
C ALA A 86 -7.85 21.19 11.99
N THR A 87 -8.90 20.40 12.12
CA THR A 87 -10.27 20.90 12.38
C THR A 87 -10.56 21.21 13.86
N SER A 88 -9.69 20.83 14.80
CA SER A 88 -9.85 20.96 16.26
C SER A 88 -11.03 20.20 16.89
N ASP A 89 -12.03 19.77 16.10
CA ASP A 89 -13.20 19.00 16.54
C ASP A 89 -12.96 17.48 16.61
N GLY A 90 -11.72 17.03 16.40
CA GLY A 90 -11.36 15.62 16.44
C GLY A 90 -11.63 14.87 15.13
N ASN A 91 -11.87 15.59 14.04
CA ASN A 91 -12.06 15.01 12.69
C ASN A 91 -11.05 15.57 11.68
N SER A 92 -9.80 15.78 12.08
CA SER A 92 -8.76 16.27 11.17
C SER A 92 -8.44 15.23 10.08
N TYR A 93 -8.02 15.69 8.90
CA TYR A 93 -7.79 14.82 7.73
C TYR A 93 -6.68 15.32 6.82
N CYS A 94 -6.16 14.43 5.96
CA CYS A 94 -5.20 14.80 4.93
C CYS A 94 -5.86 15.59 3.80
N CYS A 95 -5.18 16.63 3.34
CA CYS A 95 -5.56 17.42 2.17
C CYS A 95 -5.69 16.54 0.92
N MET A 96 -6.66 16.84 0.06
CA MET A 96 -6.87 16.11 -1.20
C MET A 96 -5.90 16.51 -2.30
N ASP A 97 -5.36 17.74 -2.24
CA ASP A 97 -4.42 18.32 -3.20
C ASP A 97 -3.59 19.42 -2.52
N TYR A 98 -2.61 19.98 -3.23
CA TYR A 98 -1.74 21.06 -2.73
C TYR A 98 -2.49 22.38 -2.41
N ALA A 99 -3.72 22.55 -2.91
CA ALA A 99 -4.59 23.66 -2.54
C ALA A 99 -5.34 23.38 -1.21
N CYS A 100 -5.23 22.15 -0.72
CA CYS A 100 -6.01 21.56 0.35
C CYS A 100 -7.53 21.69 0.12
N SER A 101 -7.98 21.33 -1.09
CA SER A 101 -9.39 21.31 -1.45
C SER A 101 -10.18 20.44 -0.47
N GLY A 102 -11.33 20.96 -0.01
CA GLY A 102 -12.17 20.32 1.01
C GLY A 102 -12.01 20.92 2.42
N CYS A 103 -10.91 21.60 2.72
CA CYS A 103 -10.66 22.24 4.01
C CYS A 103 -11.43 23.56 4.13
N LYS A 104 -12.58 23.56 4.84
CA LYS A 104 -13.45 24.73 5.01
C LYS A 104 -13.20 25.42 6.36
N ASN A 105 -12.72 26.67 6.36
CA ASN A 105 -12.55 27.54 7.55
C ASN A 105 -11.52 27.10 8.60
N VAL A 106 -10.43 26.46 8.20
CA VAL A 106 -9.47 25.85 9.11
C VAL A 106 -8.03 26.34 8.85
N SER A 107 -7.21 26.41 9.90
CA SER A 107 -5.78 26.68 9.82
C SER A 107 -5.09 25.63 8.95
N LYS A 108 -4.67 26.02 7.75
CA LYS A 108 -3.85 25.18 6.87
C LYS A 108 -2.45 25.05 7.47
N ILE A 109 -1.95 23.83 7.61
CA ILE A 109 -0.53 23.60 7.92
C ILE A 109 0.21 23.58 6.57
N PRO A 110 1.29 24.37 6.38
CA PRO A 110 1.99 24.45 5.09
C PRO A 110 2.42 23.08 4.56
N ASN A 111 2.46 22.93 3.24
CA ASN A 111 2.80 21.65 2.61
C ASN A 111 4.20 21.15 3.06
N PRO A 112 4.40 19.82 3.18
CA PRO A 112 5.74 19.24 3.23
C PRO A 112 6.57 19.72 2.02
N PRO A 113 7.92 19.76 2.12
CA PRO A 113 8.76 20.00 0.96
C PRO A 113 8.35 19.03 -0.17
N GLN A 114 8.02 19.56 -1.35
CA GLN A 114 7.75 18.72 -2.52
C GLN A 114 8.93 17.76 -2.71
N PRO A 115 8.68 16.45 -2.92
CA PRO A 115 9.70 15.56 -3.47
C PRO A 115 10.29 16.21 -4.71
N GLN A 116 11.62 16.33 -4.75
CA GLN A 116 12.30 16.87 -5.91
C GLN A 116 11.91 16.06 -7.15
N PRO A 117 11.72 16.72 -8.31
CA PRO A 117 11.52 16.02 -9.57
C PRO A 117 12.59 14.93 -9.75
N PRO A 118 12.25 13.73 -10.25
CA PRO A 118 13.23 12.68 -10.48
C PRO A 118 14.44 13.25 -11.20
N GLN A 119 15.62 13.08 -10.60
CA GLN A 119 16.88 13.44 -11.25
C GLN A 119 16.99 12.67 -12.57
N PRO A 120 17.45 13.30 -13.66
CA PRO A 120 17.54 12.65 -14.95
C PRO A 120 18.61 11.56 -14.89
N HIS A 121 18.18 10.30 -14.72
CA HIS A 121 19.03 9.17 -15.00
C HIS A 121 19.20 9.07 -16.52
N ASN A 122 20.43 9.33 -16.97
CA ASN A 122 20.82 9.45 -18.38
C ASN A 122 20.93 8.07 -19.08
N GLN A 123 20.03 7.15 -18.75
CA GLN A 123 20.00 5.79 -19.27
C GLN A 123 18.69 5.63 -20.05
N THR A 124 18.79 5.39 -21.36
CA THR A 124 17.62 5.19 -22.22
C THR A 124 16.82 4.01 -21.70
N THR A 125 15.64 4.26 -21.15
CA THR A 125 14.72 3.22 -20.67
C THR A 125 14.27 2.36 -21.85
N ASP A 126 14.58 1.05 -21.82
CA ASP A 126 14.08 0.10 -22.82
C ASP A 126 12.65 -0.34 -22.46
N CYS A 127 11.68 0.21 -23.18
CA CYS A 127 10.26 -0.05 -22.94
C CYS A 127 9.80 -1.47 -23.32
N ASN A 128 10.63 -2.27 -24.00
CA ASN A 128 10.33 -3.67 -24.27
C ASN A 128 11.00 -4.62 -23.28
N ASN A 129 11.96 -4.12 -22.50
CA ASN A 129 12.71 -4.91 -21.53
C ASN A 129 13.00 -4.08 -20.26
N PRO A 130 11.98 -3.86 -19.39
CA PRO A 130 12.13 -3.14 -18.14
C PRO A 130 13.22 -3.75 -17.23
N SER A 131 13.89 -2.90 -16.44
CA SER A 131 14.90 -3.35 -15.48
C SER A 131 14.28 -3.71 -14.12
N PRO A 132 14.71 -4.79 -13.44
CA PRO A 132 14.16 -5.20 -12.14
C PRO A 132 14.34 -4.18 -11.00
N ASP A 133 15.30 -3.28 -11.13
CA ASP A 133 15.71 -2.27 -10.16
C ASP A 133 15.35 -0.85 -10.59
N SER A 134 14.46 -0.70 -11.57
CA SER A 134 14.01 0.60 -12.07
C SER A 134 12.49 0.69 -12.07
N CYS A 135 12.00 1.91 -11.84
CA CYS A 135 10.58 2.27 -11.97
C CYS A 135 10.30 3.13 -13.21
N ASN A 136 11.33 3.43 -14.01
CA ASN A 136 11.25 4.38 -15.13
C ASN A 136 10.28 3.93 -16.24
N PHE A 137 9.96 2.64 -16.35
CA PHE A 137 8.97 2.16 -17.31
C PHE A 137 7.62 2.89 -17.17
N TYR A 138 7.22 3.23 -15.94
CA TYR A 138 5.97 3.92 -15.71
C TYR A 138 5.98 5.36 -16.25
N SER A 139 7.03 6.14 -16.00
CA SER A 139 7.15 7.52 -16.46
C SER A 139 7.57 7.63 -17.92
N ASP A 140 8.64 6.92 -18.30
CA ASP A 140 9.37 7.13 -19.54
C ASP A 140 8.76 6.35 -20.71
N CYS A 141 7.97 5.32 -20.41
CA CYS A 141 7.30 4.49 -21.42
C CYS A 141 5.80 4.65 -21.40
N LEU A 142 5.12 4.29 -20.31
CA LEU A 142 3.66 4.32 -20.26
C LEU A 142 3.12 5.75 -20.25
N GLU A 143 3.52 6.58 -19.28
CA GLU A 143 2.99 7.94 -19.18
C GLU A 143 3.41 8.80 -20.38
N LYS A 144 4.67 8.70 -20.81
CA LYS A 144 5.17 9.41 -22.00
C LYS A 144 4.40 9.09 -23.28
N LYS A 145 3.89 7.85 -23.42
CA LYS A 145 3.17 7.40 -24.61
C LYS A 145 1.67 7.65 -24.54
N PHE A 146 1.05 7.37 -23.40
CA PHE A 146 -0.41 7.35 -23.27
C PHE A 146 -0.99 8.55 -22.52
N ASN A 147 -0.15 9.36 -21.86
CA ASN A 147 -0.53 10.61 -21.19
C ASN A 147 -1.74 10.44 -20.25
N CYS A 148 -1.71 9.44 -19.39
CA CYS A 148 -2.82 9.10 -18.49
C CYS A 148 -3.00 10.10 -17.34
N GLY A 149 -2.03 10.99 -17.14
CA GLY A 149 -2.05 12.05 -16.16
C GLY A 149 -1.62 11.59 -14.77
N PRO A 150 -1.48 12.54 -13.83
CA PRO A 150 -0.94 12.27 -12.49
C PRO A 150 -1.82 11.31 -11.66
N ASN A 151 -3.12 11.25 -11.95
CA ASN A 151 -4.06 10.33 -11.30
C ASN A 151 -4.24 9.02 -12.08
N GLY A 152 -3.63 8.90 -13.26
CA GLY A 152 -3.65 7.69 -14.06
C GLY A 152 -2.79 6.59 -13.44
N TYR A 153 -3.05 5.33 -13.82
CA TYR A 153 -2.33 4.19 -13.27
C TYR A 153 -0.80 4.32 -13.34
N PRO A 154 -0.18 4.73 -14.47
CA PRO A 154 1.28 4.78 -14.56
C PRO A 154 1.92 5.62 -13.45
N ILE A 155 1.42 6.84 -13.22
CA ILE A 155 2.01 7.77 -12.24
C ILE A 155 1.40 7.59 -10.85
N GLY A 156 0.07 7.66 -10.76
CA GLY A 156 -0.65 7.72 -9.48
C GLY A 156 -0.63 6.43 -8.68
N TYR A 157 -0.32 5.29 -9.33
CA TYR A 157 -0.28 3.98 -8.66
C TYR A 157 1.03 3.23 -8.95
N GLY A 158 1.35 2.97 -10.21
CA GLY A 158 2.48 2.13 -10.62
C GLY A 158 3.82 2.70 -10.17
N LEU A 159 4.15 3.92 -10.60
CA LEU A 159 5.39 4.61 -10.24
C LEU A 159 5.47 4.83 -8.72
N LYS A 160 4.41 5.42 -8.13
CA LYS A 160 4.30 5.68 -6.68
C LYS A 160 4.67 4.44 -5.85
N ASN A 161 4.00 3.32 -6.09
CA ASN A 161 4.23 2.10 -5.30
C ASN A 161 5.59 1.46 -5.63
N CYS A 162 6.01 1.48 -6.90
CA CYS A 162 7.33 0.98 -7.30
C CYS A 162 8.47 1.72 -6.57
N GLU A 163 8.41 3.04 -6.51
CA GLU A 163 9.40 3.87 -5.81
C GLU A 163 9.37 3.64 -4.29
N ASN A 164 8.18 3.49 -3.70
CA ASN A 164 8.06 3.13 -2.28
C ASN A 164 8.77 1.81 -1.98
N PHE A 165 8.54 0.76 -2.79
CA PHE A 165 9.25 -0.51 -2.64
C PHE A 165 10.76 -0.39 -2.86
N ALA A 166 11.20 0.40 -3.82
CA ALA A 166 12.62 0.63 -4.08
C ALA A 166 13.31 1.35 -2.92
N ASN A 167 12.66 2.37 -2.35
CA ASN A 167 13.19 3.15 -1.22
C ASN A 167 13.26 2.31 0.07
N GLU A 168 12.23 1.50 0.32
CA GLU A 168 12.12 0.69 1.53
C GLU A 168 12.68 -0.74 1.38
N ILE A 169 13.33 -1.04 0.25
CA ILE A 169 13.87 -2.38 -0.04
C ILE A 169 14.81 -2.89 1.06
N ASN A 170 15.48 -1.98 1.76
CA ASN A 170 16.39 -2.34 2.85
C ASN A 170 15.71 -2.82 4.13
N LEU A 171 14.40 -2.60 4.28
CA LEU A 171 13.62 -3.17 5.37
C LEU A 171 13.44 -4.69 5.21
N PHE A 172 13.57 -5.22 4.00
CA PHE A 172 13.35 -6.65 3.70
C PHE A 172 14.56 -7.53 4.02
N SER A 173 14.32 -8.81 4.32
CA SER A 173 15.38 -9.82 4.37
C SER A 173 16.02 -10.02 2.98
N ASN A 174 17.12 -10.78 2.89
CA ASN A 174 17.71 -11.10 1.59
C ASN A 174 16.72 -11.80 0.63
N ASP A 175 15.81 -12.62 1.15
CA ASP A 175 14.80 -13.27 0.32
C ASP A 175 13.64 -12.33 0.01
N GLY A 176 13.27 -11.44 0.94
CA GLY A 176 12.32 -10.36 0.70
C GLY A 176 12.81 -9.37 -0.37
N LYS A 177 14.09 -9.00 -0.39
CA LYS A 177 14.68 -8.13 -1.43
C LYS A 177 14.60 -8.76 -2.82
N LYS A 178 14.88 -10.07 -2.92
CA LYS A 178 14.73 -10.81 -4.18
C LYS A 178 13.27 -10.81 -4.63
N TRP A 179 12.34 -11.00 -3.70
CA TRP A 179 10.91 -10.96 -3.98
C TRP A 179 10.46 -9.58 -4.46
N VAL A 180 10.91 -8.49 -3.82
CA VAL A 180 10.60 -7.11 -4.24
C VAL A 180 11.04 -6.89 -5.69
N LEU A 181 12.32 -7.13 -6.01
CA LEU A 181 12.86 -6.90 -7.37
C LEU A 181 12.16 -7.78 -8.42
N LYS A 182 11.87 -9.04 -8.07
CA LYS A 182 11.17 -9.96 -8.97
C LYS A 182 9.72 -9.52 -9.22
N THR A 183 9.04 -9.02 -8.19
CA THR A 183 7.67 -8.51 -8.28
C THR A 183 7.64 -7.22 -9.11
N MET A 184 8.52 -6.27 -8.81
CA MET A 184 8.67 -5.03 -9.60
C MET A 184 8.89 -5.32 -11.08
N LEU A 185 9.79 -6.25 -11.41
CA LEU A 185 10.02 -6.65 -12.80
C LEU A 185 8.80 -7.32 -13.44
N CYS A 186 8.15 -8.23 -12.72
CA CYS A 186 6.98 -8.97 -13.22
C CYS A 186 5.84 -8.02 -13.59
N LEU A 187 5.55 -7.03 -12.73
CA LEU A 187 4.48 -6.05 -12.95
C LEU A 187 4.74 -5.16 -14.16
N GLN A 188 5.99 -4.71 -14.34
CA GLN A 188 6.37 -3.93 -15.52
C GLN A 188 6.27 -4.79 -16.79
N ASN A 189 6.76 -6.02 -16.77
CA ASN A 189 6.68 -6.95 -17.90
C ASN A 189 5.24 -7.29 -18.32
N ALA A 190 4.32 -7.40 -17.36
CA ALA A 190 2.90 -7.64 -17.65
C ALA A 190 2.27 -6.53 -18.51
N LEU A 191 2.85 -5.32 -18.50
CA LEU A 191 2.38 -4.16 -19.23
C LEU A 191 3.11 -3.91 -20.55
N VAL A 192 4.18 -4.65 -20.87
CA VAL A 192 4.93 -4.48 -22.14
C VAL A 192 4.05 -4.74 -23.37
N GLN A 193 3.16 -5.73 -23.31
CA GLN A 193 2.22 -6.02 -24.41
C GLN A 193 1.21 -4.88 -24.61
N ILE A 194 0.71 -4.32 -23.50
CA ILE A 194 -0.16 -3.13 -23.55
C ILE A 194 0.60 -1.92 -24.07
N TYR A 195 1.86 -1.73 -23.65
CA TYR A 195 2.71 -0.67 -24.19
C TYR A 195 2.86 -0.77 -25.71
N ASN A 196 3.03 -1.97 -26.26
CA ASN A 196 3.16 -2.18 -27.70
C ASN A 196 1.85 -2.01 -28.48
N ASN A 197 0.71 -1.97 -27.80
CA ASN A 197 -0.58 -1.66 -28.41
C ASN A 197 -0.80 -0.14 -28.50
N ASN A 198 -0.63 0.42 -29.70
CA ASN A 198 -0.77 1.86 -29.95
C ASN A 198 -2.20 2.41 -29.73
N THR A 199 -3.22 1.55 -29.64
CA THR A 199 -4.61 1.96 -29.42
C THR A 199 -5.09 1.69 -28.00
N ALA A 200 -4.22 1.24 -27.09
CA ALA A 200 -4.58 1.00 -25.71
C ALA A 200 -4.98 2.31 -25.00
N THR A 201 -5.97 2.21 -24.14
CA THR A 201 -6.49 3.29 -23.31
C THR A 201 -5.91 3.23 -21.89
N CYS A 202 -5.98 4.35 -21.17
CA CYS A 202 -5.58 4.40 -19.75
C CYS A 202 -6.39 3.45 -18.86
N SER A 203 -7.65 3.16 -19.22
CA SER A 203 -8.46 2.16 -18.53
C SER A 203 -7.90 0.75 -18.76
N GLU A 204 -7.57 0.40 -20.00
CA GLU A 204 -7.00 -0.92 -20.32
C GLU A 204 -5.62 -1.13 -19.68
N ILE A 205 -4.82 -0.06 -19.56
CA ILE A 205 -3.56 -0.08 -18.81
C ILE A 205 -3.83 -0.40 -17.34
N LYS A 206 -4.74 0.35 -16.71
CA LYS A 206 -5.14 0.14 -15.31
C LYS A 206 -5.63 -1.30 -15.08
N ASP A 207 -6.56 -1.77 -15.90
CA ASP A 207 -7.19 -3.10 -15.76
C ASP A 207 -6.19 -4.23 -15.99
N THR A 208 -5.26 -4.07 -16.93
CA THR A 208 -4.20 -5.06 -17.17
C THR A 208 -3.23 -5.10 -16.01
N ALA A 209 -2.89 -3.95 -15.44
CA ALA A 209 -1.97 -3.86 -14.32
C ALA A 209 -2.55 -4.53 -13.07
N PHE A 210 -3.77 -4.17 -12.66
CA PHE A 210 -4.40 -4.78 -11.48
C PHE A 210 -4.63 -6.29 -11.62
N ARG A 211 -4.98 -6.78 -12.82
CA ARG A 211 -5.09 -8.22 -13.08
C ARG A 211 -3.76 -8.97 -12.99
N SER A 212 -2.63 -8.28 -13.12
CA SER A 212 -1.31 -8.91 -13.05
C SER A 212 -0.80 -9.06 -11.62
N HIS A 213 -1.29 -8.25 -10.67
CA HIS A 213 -0.72 -8.15 -9.34
C HIS A 213 -0.68 -9.49 -8.59
N ALA A 214 -1.83 -10.15 -8.42
CA ALA A 214 -1.89 -11.40 -7.65
C ALA A 214 -0.94 -12.48 -8.20
N LYS A 215 -0.95 -12.67 -9.52
CA LYS A 215 -0.04 -13.60 -10.20
C LYS A 215 1.42 -13.23 -9.94
N CYS A 216 1.80 -11.96 -10.11
CA CYS A 216 3.17 -11.51 -9.91
C CYS A 216 3.65 -11.63 -8.46
N TYR A 217 2.78 -11.36 -7.47
CA TYR A 217 3.10 -11.53 -6.06
C TYR A 217 3.35 -13.01 -5.72
N ILE A 218 2.47 -13.91 -6.18
CA ILE A 218 2.56 -15.35 -5.96
C ILE A 218 3.79 -15.93 -6.67
N GLU A 219 3.96 -15.70 -7.97
CA GLU A 219 5.07 -16.24 -8.76
C GLU A 219 6.42 -15.68 -8.31
N SER A 220 6.44 -14.49 -7.71
CA SER A 220 7.65 -13.93 -7.10
C SER A 220 8.00 -14.58 -5.77
N GLY A 221 7.05 -15.25 -5.11
CA GLY A 221 7.28 -16.05 -3.90
C GLY A 221 6.73 -15.46 -2.61
N VAL A 222 5.72 -14.58 -2.67
CA VAL A 222 5.18 -13.91 -1.47
C VAL A 222 4.69 -14.93 -0.42
N CYS A 223 4.17 -16.08 -0.86
CA CYS A 223 3.67 -17.14 0.01
C CYS A 223 4.76 -17.80 0.88
N SER A 224 6.04 -17.63 0.53
CA SER A 224 7.17 -18.13 1.32
C SER A 224 7.76 -17.07 2.26
N LEU A 225 7.15 -15.88 2.33
CA LEU A 225 7.61 -14.75 3.15
C LEU A 225 6.56 -14.28 4.19
N PRO A 226 5.90 -15.18 4.94
CA PRO A 226 4.79 -14.81 5.81
C PRO A 226 5.15 -13.83 6.93
N THR A 227 6.41 -13.82 7.37
CA THR A 227 6.91 -12.88 8.39
C THR A 227 7.14 -11.47 7.85
N GLU A 228 7.19 -11.30 6.52
CA GLU A 228 7.43 -10.02 5.86
C GLU A 228 6.17 -9.41 5.28
N TRP A 229 5.03 -10.10 5.35
CA TRP A 229 3.75 -9.58 4.89
C TRP A 229 3.36 -8.28 5.58
N TRP A 230 3.85 -8.00 6.79
CA TRP A 230 3.51 -6.78 7.51
C TRP A 230 4.17 -5.56 6.86
N LYS A 231 5.38 -5.72 6.33
CA LYS A 231 6.10 -4.68 5.57
C LYS A 231 5.38 -4.34 4.26
N LEU A 232 4.66 -5.29 3.66
CA LEU A 232 3.83 -5.02 2.48
C LEU A 232 2.72 -4.02 2.80
N PHE A 233 2.06 -4.19 3.93
CA PHE A 233 0.98 -3.30 4.36
C PHE A 233 1.49 -1.95 4.90
N GLU A 234 2.76 -1.84 5.27
CA GLU A 234 3.40 -0.56 5.62
C GLU A 234 3.78 0.26 4.38
N ILE A 235 4.27 -0.41 3.32
CA ILE A 235 4.77 0.24 2.10
C ILE A 235 3.65 0.57 1.12
N ILE A 236 2.67 -0.32 0.98
CA ILE A 236 1.48 -0.09 0.16
C ILE A 236 0.49 0.70 1.01
N ASP A 237 0.12 1.90 0.55
CA ASP A 237 -0.90 2.70 1.23
C ASP A 237 -2.19 1.87 1.33
N ILE A 238 -2.64 1.60 2.55
CA ILE A 238 -3.87 0.84 2.77
C ILE A 238 -5.07 1.47 2.04
N ARG A 239 -5.05 2.79 1.80
CA ARG A 239 -6.07 3.51 1.02
C ARG A 239 -6.01 3.15 -0.47
N ASP A 240 -4.84 2.84 -1.02
CA ASP A 240 -4.71 2.37 -2.40
C ASP A 240 -5.32 0.96 -2.54
N ILE A 241 -5.19 0.14 -1.48
CA ILE A 241 -5.80 -1.20 -1.40
C ILE A 241 -7.32 -1.13 -1.21
N VAL A 242 -7.80 -0.45 -0.16
CA VAL A 242 -9.23 -0.46 0.22
C VAL A 242 -10.05 0.63 -0.46
N GLY A 243 -9.40 1.62 -1.06
CA GLY A 243 -10.03 2.71 -1.80
C GLY A 243 -10.43 2.33 -3.23
N SER A 244 -10.11 1.12 -3.68
CA SER A 244 -10.50 0.59 -4.98
C SER A 244 -10.96 -0.86 -4.88
N TRP A 245 -11.95 -1.24 -5.71
CA TRP A 245 -12.40 -2.63 -5.79
C TRP A 245 -11.29 -3.53 -6.32
N GLU A 246 -10.48 -3.01 -7.25
CA GLU A 246 -9.37 -3.72 -7.85
C GLU A 246 -8.25 -4.04 -6.85
N GLY A 247 -7.91 -3.10 -5.95
CA GLY A 247 -6.93 -3.33 -4.88
C GLY A 247 -7.41 -4.39 -3.86
N ILE A 248 -8.69 -4.39 -3.51
CA ILE A 248 -9.28 -5.42 -2.65
C ILE A 248 -9.21 -6.80 -3.32
N LEU A 249 -9.54 -6.88 -4.61
CA LEU A 249 -9.50 -8.13 -5.37
C LEU A 249 -8.08 -8.72 -5.47
N GLU A 250 -7.07 -7.88 -5.68
CA GLU A 250 -5.66 -8.32 -5.68
C GLU A 250 -5.27 -9.02 -4.39
N VAL A 251 -5.63 -8.45 -3.24
CA VAL A 251 -5.31 -9.02 -1.92
C VAL A 251 -6.01 -10.37 -1.74
N ILE A 252 -7.30 -10.46 -2.11
CA ILE A 252 -8.06 -11.71 -2.03
C ILE A 252 -7.44 -12.79 -2.90
N GLN A 253 -7.15 -12.49 -4.17
CA GLN A 253 -6.60 -13.46 -5.12
C GLN A 253 -5.20 -13.94 -4.71
N THR A 254 -4.37 -13.04 -4.19
CA THR A 254 -3.05 -13.40 -3.65
C THR A 254 -3.20 -14.36 -2.47
N ALA A 255 -4.12 -14.06 -1.54
CA ALA A 255 -4.36 -14.89 -0.37
C ALA A 255 -4.91 -16.29 -0.74
N GLU A 256 -5.86 -16.35 -1.67
CA GLU A 256 -6.41 -17.62 -2.20
C GLU A 256 -5.31 -18.46 -2.84
N GLY A 257 -4.47 -17.88 -3.70
CA GLY A 257 -3.37 -18.60 -4.35
C GLY A 257 -2.32 -19.11 -3.36
N CYS A 258 -2.01 -18.36 -2.29
CA CYS A 258 -1.15 -18.86 -1.23
C CYS A 258 -1.79 -20.00 -0.42
N ALA A 259 -3.11 -19.95 -0.17
CA ALA A 259 -3.82 -21.02 0.52
C ALA A 259 -3.82 -22.33 -0.30
N GLU A 260 -4.00 -22.25 -1.61
CA GLU A 260 -3.87 -23.40 -2.52
C GLU A 260 -2.47 -24.01 -2.48
N LEU A 261 -1.42 -23.18 -2.48
CA LEU A 261 -0.04 -23.64 -2.36
C LEU A 261 0.20 -24.39 -1.04
N TYR A 262 -0.28 -23.85 0.08
CA TYR A 262 -0.14 -24.52 1.38
C TYR A 262 -0.90 -25.84 1.44
N ALA A 263 -2.14 -25.87 0.92
CA ALA A 263 -2.92 -27.11 0.85
C ALA A 263 -2.21 -28.19 0.03
N TRP A 264 -1.61 -27.79 -1.11
CA TRP A 264 -0.79 -28.69 -1.93
C TRP A 264 0.46 -29.19 -1.19
N LEU A 265 1.22 -28.31 -0.55
CA LEU A 265 2.43 -28.67 0.21
C LEU A 265 2.11 -29.64 1.36
N ILE A 266 1.06 -29.35 2.12
CA ILE A 266 0.58 -30.21 3.20
C ILE A 266 0.16 -31.56 2.61
N GLY A 267 -0.65 -31.58 1.54
CA GLY A 267 -1.07 -32.82 0.89
C GLY A 267 0.10 -33.66 0.36
N ALA A 268 1.08 -33.02 -0.28
CA ALA A 268 2.29 -33.66 -0.79
C ALA A 268 3.14 -34.26 0.35
N PHE A 269 3.33 -33.51 1.45
CA PHE A 269 4.00 -33.99 2.65
C PHE A 269 3.24 -35.16 3.29
N CYS A 270 1.94 -35.02 3.46
CA CYS A 270 1.07 -36.02 4.07
C CYS A 270 1.08 -37.34 3.30
N LYS A 271 1.06 -37.27 1.97
CA LYS A 271 1.16 -38.43 1.07
C LYS A 271 2.54 -39.09 1.13
N LYS A 272 3.61 -38.28 1.17
CA LYS A 272 5.00 -38.76 1.27
C LYS A 272 5.27 -39.50 2.59
N HIS A 273 4.64 -39.06 3.68
CA HIS A 273 4.85 -39.61 5.02
C HIS A 273 3.71 -40.52 5.51
N HIS A 274 2.80 -40.93 4.62
CA HIS A 274 1.66 -41.81 4.92
C HIS A 274 0.73 -41.33 6.05
N TYR A 275 0.66 -40.01 6.30
CA TYR A 275 -0.20 -39.43 7.34
C TYR A 275 -1.65 -39.17 6.87
N CYS A 276 -1.88 -39.14 5.56
CA CYS A 276 -3.20 -38.97 4.98
C CYS A 276 -3.55 -40.21 4.14
N VAL A 277 -4.65 -40.89 4.50
CA VAL A 277 -5.27 -41.97 3.72
C VAL A 277 -6.27 -41.33 2.73
N PRO A 278 -6.44 -41.85 1.50
CA PRO A 278 -7.40 -41.32 0.52
C PRO A 278 -8.81 -41.08 1.07
#